data_AF-A0A2T7N6G7-F1
#
_entry.id   AF-A0A2T7N6G7-F1
#
_cell.length_a   1.000
_cell.length_b   1.000
_cell.length_c   1.000
_cell.angle_alpha   90.00
_cell.angle_beta   90.00
_cell.angle_gamma   90.00
#
_symmetry.space_group_name_H-M   'P 1'
#
loop_
_entity.id
_entity.type
_entity.pdbx_description
1 polymer ?
#
loop_
_entity_poly.entity_id
_entity_poly.type
_entity_poly.pdbx_seq_one_letter_code
_entity_poly.pdbx_strand_id
1 'polypeptide(L)'
;MCDELRFFTDGFDSESPYSSVKENRELELVFGLYDGRTILEKICGLDESSPLFDEILRAGEDIDRLSSVLGVKDLSSIILSAHSRREVDFAFRSEVLDKGRYYLGHAERSDESLVSVVFVELEHYLTRYKNRERLFDKVSSPGGFHPQSM
;
A
#
# COMPACT_ATOMS: atom_id res chain seq x y z
N MET A 1 4.54 22.03 -27.54
CA MET A 1 5.26 20.75 -27.67
C MET A 1 5.09 20.05 -26.34
N CYS A 2 4.15 19.13 -26.25
CA CYS A 2 3.93 18.28 -25.10
C CYS A 2 4.30 16.89 -25.56
N ASP A 3 5.38 16.32 -25.01
CA ASP A 3 5.79 14.97 -25.35
C ASP A 3 4.83 13.97 -24.70
N GLU A 4 4.29 13.10 -25.55
CA GLU A 4 3.43 11.97 -25.22
C GLU A 4 4.19 10.98 -24.34
N LEU A 5 3.69 10.72 -23.13
CA LEU A 5 4.11 9.56 -22.33
C LEU A 5 3.64 8.28 -23.05
N ARG A 6 4.53 7.71 -23.87
CA ARG A 6 4.36 6.36 -24.43
C ARG A 6 4.76 5.34 -23.38
N PHE A 7 3.77 4.71 -22.77
CA PHE A 7 3.99 3.50 -21.96
C PHE A 7 4.40 2.37 -22.90
N PHE A 8 5.65 1.93 -22.82
CA PHE A 8 6.11 0.72 -23.48
C PHE A 8 5.46 -0.47 -22.78
N THR A 9 4.45 -1.06 -23.42
CA THR A 9 4.10 -2.46 -23.23
C THR A 9 5.07 -3.26 -24.07
N ASP A 10 6.12 -3.81 -23.46
CA ASP A 10 6.89 -4.88 -24.11
C ASP A 10 7.26 -5.95 -23.10
N GLY A 11 7.12 -7.18 -23.57
CA GLY A 11 6.80 -8.35 -22.75
C GLY A 11 7.93 -8.84 -21.86
N PHE A 12 7.52 -9.35 -20.69
CA PHE A 12 8.26 -10.37 -19.94
C PHE A 12 7.23 -11.29 -19.26
N ASP A 13 6.77 -12.29 -20.02
CA ASP A 13 6.17 -13.51 -19.46
C ASP A 13 7.27 -14.34 -18.80
N SER A 14 7.72 -13.90 -17.63
CA SER A 14 8.35 -14.77 -16.65
C SER A 14 7.35 -14.96 -15.53
N GLU A 15 6.64 -16.08 -15.48
CA GLU A 15 5.79 -16.39 -14.32
C GLU A 15 6.61 -16.22 -13.04
N SER A 16 6.23 -15.24 -12.22
CA SER A 16 6.80 -15.09 -10.89
C SER A 16 6.31 -16.29 -10.08
N PRO A 17 7.14 -16.90 -9.22
CA PRO A 17 6.69 -17.96 -8.32
C PRO A 17 5.59 -17.51 -7.35
N TYR A 18 5.29 -16.20 -7.29
CA TYR A 18 4.27 -15.58 -6.45
C TYR A 18 2.95 -15.27 -7.20
N SER A 19 2.68 -15.96 -8.32
CA SER A 19 1.53 -15.69 -9.21
C SER A 19 0.14 -15.88 -8.59
N SER A 20 0.04 -16.37 -7.35
CA SER A 20 -1.21 -16.61 -6.63
C SER A 20 -1.71 -15.43 -5.78
N VAL A 21 -0.99 -14.30 -5.69
CA VAL A 21 -1.48 -13.06 -4.99
C VAL A 21 -2.55 -12.32 -5.83
N LYS A 22 -3.24 -13.02 -6.75
CA LYS A 22 -4.12 -12.40 -7.75
C LYS A 22 -5.45 -11.89 -7.20
N GLU A 23 -5.93 -12.38 -6.05
CA GLU A 23 -7.24 -11.97 -5.52
C GLU A 23 -7.18 -10.94 -4.40
N ASN A 24 -6.12 -10.89 -3.60
CA ASN A 24 -5.94 -9.87 -2.55
C ASN A 24 -4.76 -8.96 -2.90
N ARG A 25 -5.07 -7.85 -3.59
CA ARG A 25 -4.10 -6.78 -3.94
C ARG A 25 -3.86 -5.80 -2.78
N GLU A 26 -4.25 -6.22 -1.58
CA GLU A 26 -4.11 -5.52 -0.30
C GLU A 26 -3.42 -6.49 0.66
N LEU A 27 -2.29 -6.08 1.24
CA LEU A 27 -1.56 -6.81 2.29
C LEU A 27 -1.58 -5.96 3.56
N GLU A 28 -1.99 -6.52 4.68
CA GLU A 28 -1.93 -5.87 5.98
C GLU A 28 -0.96 -6.62 6.90
N LEU A 29 -0.05 -5.87 7.51
CA LEU A 29 0.85 -6.35 8.56
C LEU A 29 0.58 -5.60 9.86
N VAL A 30 0.35 -6.32 10.94
CA VAL A 30 0.13 -5.73 12.27
C VAL A 30 1.37 -5.91 13.11
N PHE A 31 1.85 -4.81 13.70
CA PHE A 31 3.06 -4.77 14.49
C PHE A 31 2.76 -4.37 15.94
N GLY A 32 3.26 -5.17 16.88
CA GLY A 32 3.31 -4.84 18.29
C GLY A 32 4.61 -4.14 18.67
N LEU A 33 4.52 -3.09 19.48
CA LEU A 33 5.65 -2.37 20.03
C LEU A 33 5.77 -2.65 21.53
N TYR A 34 6.77 -3.44 21.92
CA TYR A 34 6.99 -3.86 23.31
C TYR A 34 8.45 -3.64 23.70
N ASP A 35 8.68 -2.90 24.78
CA ASP A 35 10.01 -2.70 25.38
C ASP A 35 11.12 -2.37 24.36
N GLY A 36 10.80 -1.49 23.40
CA GLY A 36 11.72 -1.06 22.35
C GLY A 36 11.91 -2.06 21.21
N ARG A 37 11.11 -3.12 21.14
CA ARG A 37 11.07 -4.09 20.05
C ARG A 37 9.80 -3.93 19.23
N THR A 38 9.91 -4.18 17.94
CA THR A 38 8.79 -4.25 17.00
C THR A 38 8.63 -5.70 16.57
N ILE A 39 7.46 -6.27 16.81
CA ILE A 39 7.15 -7.68 16.54
C ILE A 39 6.01 -7.73 15.52
N LEU A 40 6.16 -8.56 14.49
CA LEU A 40 5.06 -8.86 13.57
C LEU A 40 4.06 -9.80 14.28
N GLU A 41 2.86 -9.29 14.55
CA GLU A 41 1.78 -10.01 15.26
C GLU A 41 0.83 -10.72 14.32
N LYS A 42 0.63 -10.15 13.12
CA LYS A 42 -0.37 -10.66 12.17
C LYS A 42 -0.02 -10.32 10.74
N ILE A 43 -0.34 -11.25 9.83
CA ILE A 43 -0.31 -11.09 8.38
C ILE A 43 -1.73 -11.29 7.87
N CYS A 44 -2.23 -10.40 7.02
CA CYS A 44 -3.56 -10.44 6.43
C CYS A 44 -3.50 -10.11 4.94
N GLY A 45 -4.37 -10.74 4.14
CA GLY A 45 -4.40 -10.53 2.69
C GLY A 45 -3.42 -11.40 1.89
N LEU A 46 -2.72 -12.35 2.54
CA LEU A 46 -1.91 -13.37 1.88
C LEU A 46 -2.42 -14.77 2.22
N ASP A 47 -2.30 -15.68 1.26
CA ASP A 47 -2.51 -17.11 1.46
C ASP A 47 -1.39 -17.68 2.34
N GLU A 48 -1.75 -18.31 3.46
CA GLU A 48 -0.80 -18.92 4.41
C GLU A 48 0.06 -20.02 3.77
N SER A 49 -0.41 -20.62 2.68
CA SER A 49 0.35 -21.62 1.91
C SER A 49 1.32 -21.00 0.89
N SER A 50 1.32 -19.67 0.73
CA SER A 50 2.17 -19.00 -0.23
C SER A 50 3.62 -18.90 0.25
N PRO A 51 4.62 -19.07 -0.64
CA PRO A 51 6.03 -18.87 -0.28
C PRO A 51 6.33 -17.47 0.27
N LEU A 52 5.57 -16.47 -0.17
CA LEU A 52 5.68 -15.09 0.29
C LEU A 52 5.22 -14.94 1.75
N PHE A 53 4.17 -15.65 2.15
CA PHE A 53 3.74 -15.67 3.56
C PHE A 53 4.85 -16.21 4.46
N ASP A 54 5.44 -17.36 4.08
CA ASP A 54 6.56 -17.96 4.81
C ASP A 54 7.78 -17.02 4.87
N GLU A 55 8.06 -16.31 3.77
CA GLU A 55 9.16 -15.35 3.70
C GLU A 55 8.94 -14.14 4.61
N ILE A 56 7.74 -13.56 4.60
CA ILE A 56 7.35 -12.46 5.48
C ILE A 56 7.39 -12.90 6.95
N LEU A 57 6.85 -14.09 7.25
CA LEU A 57 6.83 -14.61 8.62
C LEU A 57 8.25 -14.80 9.17
N ARG A 58 9.15 -15.39 8.39
CA ARG A 58 10.57 -15.56 8.77
C ARG A 58 11.31 -14.24 8.87
N ALA A 59 10.97 -13.27 8.03
CA ALA A 59 11.57 -11.94 8.09
C ALA A 59 11.01 -11.10 9.23
N GLY A 60 9.79 -11.36 9.71
CA GLY A 60 9.13 -10.60 10.79
C GLY A 60 9.84 -10.64 12.15
N GLU A 61 10.81 -11.54 12.32
CA GLU A 61 11.72 -11.56 13.48
C GLU A 61 12.76 -10.41 13.46
N ASP A 62 13.00 -9.83 12.28
CA ASP A 62 13.94 -8.73 12.05
C ASP A 62 13.31 -7.71 11.07
N ILE A 63 12.87 -6.57 11.60
CA ILE A 63 12.16 -5.55 10.82
C ILE A 63 13.01 -5.00 9.66
N ASP A 64 14.34 -4.94 9.77
CA ASP A 64 15.18 -4.45 8.67
C ASP A 64 15.23 -5.48 7.53
N ARG A 65 15.24 -6.76 7.89
CA ARG A 65 15.08 -7.86 6.93
C ARG A 65 13.70 -7.83 6.29
N LEU A 66 12.63 -7.63 7.06
CA LEU A 66 11.27 -7.50 6.52
C LEU A 66 11.14 -6.27 5.59
N SER A 67 11.74 -5.14 5.96
CA SER A 67 11.84 -3.94 5.14
C SER A 67 12.44 -4.28 3.76
N SER A 68 13.51 -5.08 3.76
CA SER A 68 14.20 -5.52 2.55
C SER A 68 13.36 -6.48 1.70
N VAL A 69 12.70 -7.47 2.33
CA VAL A 69 11.79 -8.41 1.63
C VAL A 69 10.64 -7.66 0.96
N LEU A 70 10.05 -6.67 1.65
CA LEU A 70 8.94 -5.90 1.10
C LEU A 70 9.39 -4.83 0.10
N GLY A 71 10.68 -4.49 0.04
CA GLY A 71 11.18 -3.34 -0.72
C GLY A 71 10.71 -2.00 -0.15
N VAL A 72 10.33 -1.95 1.12
CA VAL A 72 9.98 -0.71 1.83
C VAL A 72 11.26 -0.17 2.44
N LYS A 73 11.52 1.13 2.24
CA LYS A 73 12.65 1.77 2.90
C LYS A 73 12.23 2.28 4.27
N ASP A 74 13.07 2.05 5.29
CA ASP A 74 12.90 2.58 6.64
C ASP A 74 11.58 2.16 7.33
N LEU A 75 11.13 0.91 7.12
CA LEU A 75 9.87 0.39 7.68
C LEU A 75 9.78 0.59 9.20
N SER A 76 10.87 0.35 9.93
CA SER A 76 10.94 0.61 11.38
C SER A 76 10.62 2.08 11.73
N SER A 77 11.19 3.02 10.98
CA SER A 77 10.92 4.45 11.20
C SER A 77 9.47 4.83 10.86
N ILE A 78 8.88 4.20 9.85
CA ILE A 78 7.46 4.37 9.49
C ILE A 78 6.58 3.90 10.65
N ILE A 79 6.82 2.69 11.16
CA ILE A 79 6.05 2.11 12.28
C ILE A 79 6.14 2.98 13.53
N LEU A 80 7.34 3.40 13.92
CA LEU A 80 7.56 4.28 15.07
C LEU A 80 6.91 5.66 14.88
N SER A 81 6.95 6.19 13.66
CA SER A 81 6.30 7.46 13.32
C SER A 81 4.79 7.35 13.39
N ALA A 82 4.19 6.27 12.87
CA ALA A 82 2.75 6.03 12.97
C ALA A 82 2.30 5.85 14.42
N HIS A 83 3.07 5.11 15.23
CA HIS A 83 2.82 4.97 16.67
C HIS A 83 2.79 6.33 17.39
N SER A 84 3.69 7.24 17.01
CA SER A 84 3.81 8.57 17.63
C SER A 84 2.80 9.59 17.08
N ARG A 85 2.58 9.60 15.76
CA ARG A 85 1.81 10.63 15.03
C ARG A 85 0.39 10.18 14.66
N ARG A 86 -0.01 8.98 15.08
CA ARG A 86 -1.26 8.29 14.78
C ARG A 86 -1.31 7.66 13.39
N GLU A 87 -0.83 8.33 12.35
CA GLU A 87 -0.83 7.79 10.98
C GLU A 87 0.35 8.28 10.13
N VAL A 88 0.74 7.48 9.14
CA VAL A 88 1.76 7.80 8.12
C VAL A 88 1.39 7.14 6.79
N ASP A 89 1.31 7.95 5.73
CA ASP A 89 1.20 7.47 4.36
C ASP A 89 2.56 7.46 3.66
N PHE A 90 2.77 6.47 2.78
CA PHE A 90 3.99 6.35 1.98
C PHE A 90 3.71 5.60 0.67
N ALA A 91 4.68 5.62 -0.24
CA ALA A 91 4.63 4.85 -1.48
C ALA A 91 5.99 4.21 -1.73
N PHE A 92 5.96 3.01 -2.31
CA PHE A 92 7.16 2.25 -2.62
C PHE A 92 6.95 1.36 -3.84
N ARG A 93 8.05 0.90 -4.42
CA ARG A 93 8.06 -0.08 -5.49
C ARG A 93 8.55 -1.39 -4.91
N SER A 94 7.78 -2.46 -5.08
CA SER A 94 8.12 -3.77 -4.55
C SER A 94 8.39 -4.76 -5.66
N GLU A 95 9.62 -5.26 -5.72
CA GLU A 95 10.01 -6.35 -6.63
C GLU A 95 9.44 -7.71 -6.18
N VAL A 96 9.09 -7.86 -4.90
CA VAL A 96 8.69 -9.14 -4.29
C VAL A 96 7.17 -9.36 -4.30
N LEU A 97 6.38 -8.40 -3.81
CA LEU A 97 4.93 -8.52 -3.69
C LEU A 97 4.22 -8.79 -5.04
N ASP A 98 4.61 -8.12 -6.13
CA ASP A 98 4.05 -8.39 -7.48
C ASP A 98 4.92 -7.78 -8.60
N LYS A 99 6.18 -8.25 -8.73
CA LYS A 99 7.10 -7.95 -9.86
C LYS A 99 7.35 -6.45 -10.15
N GLY A 100 7.70 -5.68 -9.13
CA GLY A 100 8.16 -4.30 -9.32
C GLY A 100 7.01 -3.31 -9.51
N ARG A 101 5.82 -3.63 -9.03
CA ARG A 101 4.68 -2.71 -9.00
C ARG A 101 4.80 -1.68 -7.89
N TYR A 102 4.07 -0.59 -8.07
CA TYR A 102 3.95 0.48 -7.08
C TYR A 102 2.82 0.18 -6.10
N TYR A 103 3.09 0.44 -4.83
CA TYR A 103 2.16 0.28 -3.73
C TYR A 103 2.03 1.57 -2.94
N LEU A 104 0.83 1.82 -2.45
CA LEU A 104 0.54 2.82 -1.42
C LEU A 104 0.52 2.11 -0.08
N GLY A 105 1.32 2.59 0.86
CA GLY A 105 1.35 2.14 2.24
C GLY A 105 0.64 3.14 3.14
N HIS A 106 -0.21 2.64 4.03
CA HIS A 106 -0.85 3.40 5.10
C HIS A 106 -0.55 2.71 6.43
N ALA A 107 0.18 3.39 7.31
CA ALA A 107 0.46 2.92 8.65
C ALA A 107 -0.38 3.70 9.66
N GLU A 108 -1.20 3.01 10.47
CA GLU A 108 -2.07 3.63 11.47
C GLU A 108 -1.88 2.94 12.82
N ARG A 109 -1.83 3.74 13.88
CA ARG A 109 -1.89 3.22 15.25
C ARG A 109 -3.32 2.79 15.58
N SER A 110 -3.54 1.48 15.67
CA SER A 110 -4.85 0.91 16.04
C SER A 110 -5.09 0.89 17.54
N ASP A 111 -4.03 0.75 18.35
CA ASP A 111 -4.09 0.73 19.83
C ASP A 111 -2.78 1.26 20.44
N GLU A 112 -2.69 1.38 21.77
CA GLU A 112 -1.52 1.91 22.50
C GLU A 112 -0.20 1.21 22.14
N SER A 113 -0.23 -0.07 21.78
CA SER A 113 0.95 -0.86 21.41
C SER A 113 0.92 -1.41 19.98
N LEU A 114 -0.12 -1.14 19.20
CA LEU A 114 -0.32 -1.76 17.88
C LEU A 114 -0.31 -0.73 16.75
N VAL A 115 0.43 -1.06 15.68
CA VAL A 115 0.42 -0.33 14.41
C VAL A 115 0.05 -1.30 13.30
N SER A 116 -1.01 -1.01 12.56
CA SER A 116 -1.34 -1.72 11.31
C SER A 116 -0.69 -0.99 10.14
N VAL A 117 -0.09 -1.73 9.22
CA VAL A 117 0.47 -1.22 7.98
C VAL A 117 -0.20 -1.94 6.82
N VAL A 118 -0.98 -1.20 6.05
CA VAL A 118 -1.73 -1.69 4.89
C VAL A 118 -1.01 -1.25 3.62
N PHE A 119 -0.72 -2.20 2.74
CA PHE A 119 -0.14 -1.97 1.42
C PHE A 119 -1.19 -2.29 0.35
N VAL A 120 -1.49 -1.32 -0.51
CA VAL A 120 -2.44 -1.47 -1.62
C VAL A 120 -1.72 -1.24 -2.93
N GLU A 121 -1.88 -2.15 -3.88
CA GLU A 121 -1.34 -1.97 -5.24
C GLU A 121 -1.93 -0.70 -5.89
N LEU A 122 -1.08 0.19 -6.40
CA LEU A 122 -1.49 1.50 -6.91
C LEU A 122 -2.46 1.40 -8.09
N GLU A 123 -2.23 0.50 -9.06
CA GLU A 123 -3.15 0.34 -10.18
C GLU A 123 -4.53 -0.16 -9.73
N HIS A 124 -4.55 -1.03 -8.73
CA HIS A 124 -5.79 -1.51 -8.13
C HIS A 124 -6.55 -0.38 -7.42
N TYR A 125 -5.83 0.40 -6.60
CA TYR A 125 -6.37 1.59 -5.96
C TYR A 125 -6.98 2.53 -7.00
N LEU A 126 -6.20 2.90 -8.02
CA LEU A 126 -6.66 3.80 -9.08
C LEU A 126 -7.84 3.23 -9.86
N THR A 127 -7.92 1.92 -10.09
CA THR A 127 -9.07 1.28 -10.76
C THR A 127 -10.34 1.36 -9.89
N ARG A 128 -10.20 1.11 -8.58
CA ARG A 128 -11.29 1.24 -7.60
C ARG A 128 -11.82 2.67 -7.52
N TYR A 129 -10.94 3.67 -7.63
CA TYR A 129 -11.29 5.09 -7.55
C TYR A 129 -11.64 5.76 -8.90
N LYS A 130 -11.14 5.28 -10.04
CA LYS A 130 -11.63 5.68 -11.37
C LYS A 130 -13.08 5.28 -11.57
N ASN A 131 -13.50 4.15 -10.99
CA ASN A 131 -14.92 3.79 -10.91
C ASN A 131 -15.75 4.70 -9.97
N ARG A 132 -15.10 5.50 -9.11
CA ARG A 132 -15.73 6.55 -8.28
C ARG A 132 -15.73 7.93 -8.94
N GLU A 133 -15.20 8.13 -10.16
CA GLU A 133 -15.37 9.42 -10.86
C GLU A 133 -16.85 9.73 -11.18
N ARG A 134 -17.76 8.76 -11.08
CA ARG A 134 -19.23 9.01 -11.07
C ARG A 134 -19.78 9.64 -9.78
N LEU A 135 -18.97 9.78 -8.72
CA LEU A 135 -19.38 10.41 -7.45
C LEU A 135 -19.02 11.91 -7.38
N PHE A 136 -18.10 12.41 -8.23
CA PHE A 136 -17.77 13.83 -8.28
C PHE A 136 -18.53 14.62 -9.37
N ASP A 137 -19.32 13.94 -10.21
CA ASP A 137 -20.30 14.59 -11.11
C ASP A 137 -21.49 15.25 -10.38
N LYS A 138 -21.53 15.20 -9.03
CA LYS A 138 -22.51 15.94 -8.21
C LYS A 138 -21.93 17.15 -7.47
N VAL A 139 -20.86 17.76 -7.96
CA VAL A 139 -20.44 19.11 -7.49
C VAL A 139 -20.36 20.14 -8.62
N SER A 140 -20.89 19.82 -9.81
CA SER A 140 -21.06 20.80 -10.90
C SER A 140 -22.53 20.96 -11.28
N SER A 141 -23.34 21.47 -10.35
CA SER A 141 -24.51 22.24 -10.74
C SER A 141 -24.14 23.72 -10.66
N PRO A 142 -23.99 24.45 -11.79
CA PRO A 142 -23.78 25.88 -11.74
C PRO A 142 -25.10 26.54 -11.31
N GLY A 143 -25.23 26.79 -10.00
CA GLY A 143 -26.21 27.71 -9.47
C GLY A 143 -25.93 29.10 -10.05
N GLY A 144 -26.86 29.56 -10.89
CA GLY A 144 -26.72 30.77 -11.69
C GLY A 144 -26.40 32.02 -10.86
N PHE A 145 -25.36 32.73 -11.30
CA PHE A 145 -25.24 34.15 -11.05
C PHE A 145 -26.28 34.88 -11.90
N HIS A 146 -27.27 35.49 -11.24
CA HIS A 146 -28.05 36.57 -11.81
C HIS A 146 -27.40 37.90 -11.39
N PRO A 147 -26.82 38.69 -12.31
CA PRO A 147 -26.66 40.11 -12.08
C PRO A 147 -27.98 40.79 -12.48
N GLN A 148 -28.63 41.46 -11.54
CA GLN A 148 -29.54 42.55 -11.89
C GLN A 148 -29.03 43.83 -11.25
N SER A 149 -28.55 44.71 -12.12
CA SER A 149 -28.38 46.13 -11.89
C SER A 149 -29.76 46.79 -11.83
N MET A 150 -30.05 47.49 -10.73
CA MET A 150 -30.59 48.86 -10.62
C MET A 150 -31.08 49.11 -9.19
#